data_AF-A0A7C4SZ14-F1
#
_entry.id   AF-A0A7C4SZ14-F1
#
_cell.length_a   1.000
_cell.length_b   1.000
_cell.length_c   1.000
_cell.angle_alpha   90.00
_cell.angle_beta   90.00
_cell.angle_gamma   90.00
#
_symmetry.space_group_name_H-M   'P 1'
#
loop_
_entity.id
_entity.type
_entity.pdbx_description
1 polymer ?
#
loop_
_entity_poly.entity_id
_entity_poly.type
_entity_poly.pdbx_seq_one_letter_code
_entity_poly.pdbx_strand_id
1 'polypeptide(L)'
;MITVECGESMPELITGVVKKTFKGGFVLRDPVRSFRPSGRDVIVPIAVVRQYGLVEGAEVCGTTRTDRNLVLLDQVESVCGLTVEQFKKRIPYQELTAVAPYQRFDLEKCGEPAMRIVDLIAPMGKGTRGLIVSPP
;
A
#
# COMPACT_ATOMS: atom_id res chain seq x y z
N MET A 1 3.34 -24.67 41.08
CA MET A 1 4.02 -24.97 39.81
C MET A 1 3.13 -25.91 39.02
N ILE A 2 2.44 -25.39 38.00
CA ILE A 2 2.06 -26.07 36.75
C ILE A 2 1.72 -24.91 35.79
N THR A 3 2.62 -24.69 34.83
CA THR A 3 2.40 -23.96 33.59
C THR A 3 1.54 -24.81 32.65
N VAL A 4 0.60 -24.22 31.92
CA VAL A 4 0.44 -24.28 30.44
C VAL A 4 -0.89 -23.59 30.12
N GLU A 5 -0.84 -22.37 29.59
CA GLU A 5 -1.86 -21.91 28.65
C GLU A 5 -1.14 -21.61 27.34
N CYS A 6 -1.15 -22.61 26.45
CA CYS A 6 -0.98 -22.38 25.02
C CYS A 6 -2.15 -21.52 24.57
N GLY A 7 -1.95 -20.21 24.52
CA GLY A 7 -2.88 -19.29 23.88
C GLY A 7 -2.87 -19.54 22.38
N GLU A 8 -3.97 -20.08 21.86
CA GLU A 8 -4.30 -20.02 20.44
C GLU A 8 -4.27 -18.55 20.02
N SER A 9 -3.22 -18.13 19.30
CA SER A 9 -3.19 -16.81 18.69
C SER A 9 -4.13 -16.86 17.49
N MET A 10 -5.29 -16.24 17.63
CA MET A 10 -6.14 -15.95 16.47
C MET A 10 -5.27 -15.22 15.43
N PRO A 11 -5.35 -15.59 14.14
CA PRO A 11 -4.61 -14.88 13.12
C PRO A 11 -5.10 -13.44 13.08
N GLU A 12 -4.29 -12.51 13.61
CA GLU A 12 -4.57 -11.09 13.50
C GLU A 12 -4.45 -10.70 12.03
N LEU A 13 -5.54 -10.18 11.49
CA LEU A 13 -5.58 -9.60 10.16
C LEU A 13 -4.84 -8.26 10.21
N ILE A 14 -3.73 -8.15 9.49
CA ILE A 14 -2.97 -6.93 9.38
C ILE A 14 -3.05 -6.37 7.98
N THR A 15 -3.10 -5.04 7.89
CA THR A 15 -2.98 -4.30 6.63
C THR A 15 -1.71 -3.46 6.68
N GLY A 16 -0.92 -3.48 5.61
CA GLY A 16 0.28 -2.66 5.52
C GLY A 16 0.89 -2.62 4.13
N VAL A 17 1.77 -1.65 3.91
CA VAL A 17 2.44 -1.44 2.61
C VAL A 17 3.82 -2.09 2.61
N VAL A 18 4.09 -2.91 1.60
CA VAL A 18 5.37 -3.61 1.44
C VAL A 18 6.48 -2.61 1.15
N LYS A 19 7.51 -2.59 2.00
CA LYS A 19 8.71 -1.78 1.83
C LYS A 19 9.95 -2.66 1.79
N LYS A 20 10.84 -2.39 0.83
CA LYS A 20 12.15 -3.03 0.76
C LYS A 20 13.10 -2.33 1.73
N THR A 21 13.77 -3.12 2.57
CA THR A 21 14.80 -2.65 3.51
C THR A 21 16.17 -2.63 2.84
N PHE A 22 17.08 -1.77 3.30
CA PHE A 22 18.45 -1.68 2.78
C PHE A 22 19.22 -3.01 2.88
N LYS A 23 18.92 -3.84 3.88
CA LYS A 23 19.50 -5.17 4.09
C LYS A 23 18.92 -6.26 3.17
N GLY A 24 18.12 -5.91 2.16
CA GLY A 24 17.53 -6.85 1.21
C GLY A 24 16.29 -7.61 1.70
N GLY A 25 15.83 -7.34 2.93
CA GLY A 25 14.57 -7.88 3.46
C GLY A 25 13.35 -7.04 3.08
N PHE A 26 12.16 -7.57 3.29
CA PHE A 26 10.89 -6.87 3.10
C PHE A 26 10.16 -6.73 4.44
N VAL A 27 9.52 -5.59 4.65
CA VAL A 27 8.73 -5.30 5.85
C VAL A 27 7.42 -4.65 5.46
N LEU A 28 6.36 -4.87 6.23
CA LEU A 28 5.12 -4.10 6.11
C LEU A 28 5.23 -2.83 6.93
N ARG A 29 4.84 -1.72 6.30
CA ARG A 29 4.79 -0.40 6.91
C ARG A 29 3.35 0.05 7.06
N ASP A 30 3.02 0.58 8.21
CA ASP A 30 1.68 1.10 8.50
C ASP A 30 1.53 2.55 7.98
N PRO A 31 0.50 2.85 7.15
CA PRO A 31 0.21 4.21 6.72
C PRO A 31 -0.10 5.17 7.88
N VAL A 32 -0.69 4.69 8.98
CA VAL A 32 -1.04 5.51 10.16
C VAL A 32 0.22 6.08 10.82
N ARG A 33 1.36 5.38 10.71
CA ARG A 33 2.66 5.81 11.24
C ARG A 33 3.53 6.53 10.20
N SER A 34 2.93 6.98 9.11
CA SER A 34 3.64 7.64 7.99
C SER A 34 4.81 6.80 7.46
N PHE A 35 4.64 5.48 7.41
CA PHE A 35 5.65 4.52 6.93
C PHE A 35 6.99 4.53 7.68
N ARG A 36 7.02 5.07 8.91
CA ARG A 36 8.23 5.13 9.73
C ARG A 36 8.62 3.73 10.24
N PRO A 37 9.93 3.48 10.44
CA PRO A 37 10.40 2.25 11.05
C PRO A 37 9.95 2.10 12.50
N SER A 38 9.53 0.88 12.88
CA SER A 38 9.02 0.55 14.21
C SER A 38 9.57 -0.80 14.69
N GLY A 39 9.83 -0.95 15.99
CA GLY A 39 10.29 -2.23 16.54
C GLY A 39 9.30 -3.40 16.42
N ARG A 40 8.05 -3.12 15.99
CA ARG A 40 6.97 -4.10 15.80
C ARG A 40 6.55 -4.26 14.34
N ASP A 41 7.42 -3.94 13.39
CA ASP A 41 7.11 -4.14 11.98
C ASP A 41 6.97 -5.62 11.63
N VAL A 42 6.00 -5.95 10.78
CA VAL A 42 5.84 -7.30 10.25
C VAL A 42 6.90 -7.53 9.18
N ILE A 43 7.68 -8.59 9.33
CA ILE A 43 8.67 -9.01 8.34
C ILE A 43 7.96 -9.85 7.29
N VAL A 44 8.24 -9.57 6.02
CA VAL A 44 7.71 -10.35 4.89
C VAL A 44 8.82 -11.30 4.41
N PRO A 45 8.67 -12.63 4.58
CA PRO A 45 9.63 -13.59 4.07
C PRO A 45 9.76 -13.50 2.55
N ILE A 46 10.97 -13.71 2.03
CA ILE A 46 11.20 -13.65 0.57
C ILE A 46 10.43 -14.74 -0.19
N ALA A 47 10.14 -15.86 0.47
CA ALA A 47 9.28 -16.92 -0.06
C ALA A 47 7.87 -16.40 -0.33
N VAL A 48 7.27 -15.66 0.61
CA VAL A 48 5.94 -15.05 0.48
C VAL A 48 5.96 -13.99 -0.63
N VAL A 49 6.98 -13.13 -0.68
CA VAL A 49 7.13 -12.14 -1.76
C VAL A 49 7.12 -12.81 -3.14
N ARG A 50 7.88 -13.88 -3.32
CA ARG A 50 7.97 -14.62 -4.59
C ARG A 50 6.69 -15.40 -4.89
N GLN A 51 6.12 -16.05 -3.88
CA GLN A 51 4.90 -16.85 -4.01
C GLN A 51 3.71 -15.99 -4.46
N TYR A 52 3.54 -14.81 -3.88
CA TYR A 52 2.41 -13.91 -4.16
C TYR A 52 2.76 -12.84 -5.21
N GLY A 53 4.01 -12.72 -5.64
CA GLY A 53 4.45 -11.73 -6.63
C GLY A 53 4.38 -10.29 -6.11
N LEU A 54 4.64 -10.10 -4.81
CA LEU A 54 4.52 -8.80 -4.15
C LEU A 54 5.57 -7.82 -4.68
N VAL A 55 5.17 -6.57 -4.85
CA VAL A 55 6.04 -5.47 -5.30
C VAL A 55 6.13 -4.41 -4.22
N GLU A 56 7.24 -3.68 -4.17
CA GLU A 56 7.38 -2.55 -3.27
C GLU A 56 6.27 -1.50 -3.52
N GLY A 57 5.65 -1.03 -2.43
CA GLY A 57 4.53 -0.10 -2.49
C GLY A 57 3.16 -0.78 -2.61
N ALA A 58 3.08 -2.11 -2.75
CA ALA A 58 1.82 -2.83 -2.70
C ALA A 58 1.27 -2.85 -1.27
N GLU A 59 -0.01 -2.53 -1.12
CA GLU A 59 -0.76 -2.74 0.11
C GLU A 59 -1.16 -4.22 0.20
N VAL A 60 -0.90 -4.84 1.34
CA VAL A 60 -1.16 -6.25 1.57
C VAL A 60 -2.02 -6.38 2.81
N CYS A 61 -3.08 -7.17 2.68
CA CYS A 61 -3.92 -7.60 3.79
C CYS A 61 -3.76 -9.10 3.96
N GLY A 62 -3.50 -9.55 5.18
CA GLY A 62 -3.26 -10.95 5.45
C GLY A 62 -3.05 -11.26 6.91
N THR A 63 -2.78 -12.53 7.19
CA THR A 63 -2.59 -13.06 8.53
C THR A 63 -1.11 -13.07 8.89
N THR A 64 -0.81 -12.77 10.14
CA THR A 64 0.55 -12.87 10.68
C THR A 64 0.70 -14.07 11.58
N ARG A 65 1.91 -14.63 11.59
CA ARG A 65 2.36 -15.55 12.63
C ARG A 65 3.50 -14.94 13.41
N THR A 66 3.54 -15.21 14.71
CA THR A 66 4.67 -14.85 15.55
C THR A 66 5.61 -16.03 15.66
N ASP A 67 6.86 -15.87 15.23
CA ASP A 67 7.93 -16.83 15.46
C ASP A 67 8.95 -16.22 16.43
N ARG A 68 9.09 -16.83 17.60
CA ARG A 68 9.88 -16.32 18.73
C ARG A 68 9.44 -14.91 19.15
N ASN A 69 10.17 -13.88 18.68
CA ASN A 69 9.95 -12.45 18.96
C ASN A 69 9.72 -11.64 17.67
N LEU A 70 9.55 -12.30 16.52
CA LEU A 70 9.37 -11.65 15.22
C LEU A 70 7.96 -11.94 14.71
N VAL A 71 7.30 -10.91 14.19
CA VAL A 71 6.01 -11.04 13.52
C VAL A 71 6.28 -11.21 12.02
N LEU A 72 5.80 -12.32 11.45
CA LEU A 72 6.00 -12.70 10.06
C LEU A 72 4.66 -12.71 9.33
N LEU A 73 4.66 -12.24 8.08
CA LEU A 73 3.51 -12.43 7.20
C LEU A 73 3.42 -13.91 6.79
N ASP A 74 2.26 -14.53 7.03
CA ASP A 74 2.06 -15.95 6.72
C ASP A 74 1.24 -16.15 5.45
N GLN A 75 -0.03 -15.75 5.50
CA GLN A 75 -0.94 -15.87 4.37
C GLN A 75 -1.42 -14.49 3.91
N VAL A 76 -1.43 -14.29 2.59
CA VAL A 76 -1.97 -13.08 1.95
C VAL A 76 -3.40 -13.36 1.50
N GLU A 77 -4.34 -12.53 1.97
CA GLU A 77 -5.75 -12.60 1.55
C GLU A 77 -5.99 -11.72 0.32
N SER A 78 -5.52 -10.47 0.37
CA SER A 78 -5.66 -9.53 -0.73
C SER A 78 -4.45 -8.61 -0.89
N VAL A 79 -4.28 -8.10 -2.12
CA VAL A 79 -3.21 -7.17 -2.49
C VAL A 79 -3.84 -5.98 -3.20
N CYS A 80 -3.67 -4.77 -2.65
CA CYS A 80 -4.26 -3.52 -3.15
C CYS A 80 -5.78 -3.60 -3.36
N GLY A 81 -6.50 -4.32 -2.48
CA GLY A 81 -7.94 -4.55 -2.60
C GLY A 81 -8.36 -5.55 -3.69
N LEU A 82 -7.40 -6.19 -4.37
CA LEU A 82 -7.64 -7.22 -5.38
C LEU A 82 -7.28 -8.61 -4.84
N THR A 83 -7.81 -9.66 -5.47
CA THR A 83 -7.35 -11.02 -5.20
C THR A 83 -5.92 -11.21 -5.73
N VAL A 84 -5.17 -12.14 -5.13
CA VAL A 84 -3.80 -12.46 -5.53
C VAL A 84 -3.70 -12.80 -7.02
N GLU A 85 -4.68 -13.54 -7.55
CA GLU A 85 -4.70 -13.95 -8.95
C GLU A 85 -4.87 -12.76 -9.90
N GLN A 86 -5.75 -11.82 -9.56
CA GLN A 86 -5.94 -10.59 -10.34
C GLN A 86 -4.70 -9.72 -10.29
N PHE A 87 -4.07 -9.59 -9.11
CA PHE A 87 -2.86 -8.80 -8.96
C PHE A 87 -1.70 -9.34 -9.81
N LYS A 88 -1.56 -10.66 -9.93
CA LYS A 88 -0.51 -11.27 -10.77
C LYS A 88 -0.71 -11.08 -12.28
N LYS A 89 -1.96 -10.97 -12.73
CA LYS A 89 -2.30 -10.77 -14.16
C LYS A 89 -2.08 -9.33 -14.63
N ARG A 90 -1.81 -8.39 -13.72
CA ARG A 90 -1.65 -6.98 -14.07
C ARG A 90 -0.39 -6.75 -14.90
N ILE A 91 -0.46 -5.75 -15.78
CA ILE A 91 0.72 -5.25 -16.49
C ILE A 91 1.58 -4.45 -15.50
N PRO A 92 2.91 -4.64 -15.47
CA PRO A 92 3.82 -3.80 -14.69
C PRO A 92 3.66 -2.32 -15.03
N TYR A 93 3.72 -1.44 -14.03
CA TYR A 93 3.52 0.00 -14.24
C TYR A 93 4.46 0.61 -15.30
N GLN A 94 5.69 0.09 -15.38
CA GLN A 94 6.72 0.55 -16.33
C GLN A 94 6.38 0.23 -17.79
N GLU A 95 5.54 -0.78 -18.03
CA GLU A 95 5.14 -1.21 -19.38
C GLU A 95 3.83 -0.54 -19.84
N LEU A 96 3.18 0.23 -18.96
CA LEU A 96 1.97 0.95 -19.32
C LEU A 96 2.28 2.09 -20.29
N THR A 97 1.49 2.19 -21.36
CA THR A 97 1.57 3.30 -22.30
C THR A 97 1.14 4.60 -21.61
N ALA A 98 2.02 5.60 -21.64
CA ALA A 98 1.67 6.93 -21.18
C ALA A 98 0.61 7.54 -22.12
N VAL A 99 -0.52 7.93 -21.55
CA VAL A 99 -1.62 8.58 -22.27
C VAL A 99 -1.85 9.98 -21.70
N ALA A 100 -2.23 10.92 -22.57
CA ALA A 100 -2.64 12.24 -22.13
C ALA A 100 -3.96 12.14 -21.32
N PRO A 101 -4.19 13.04 -20.34
CA PRO A 101 -5.43 13.04 -19.58
C PRO A 101 -6.64 13.25 -20.49
N TYR A 102 -7.54 12.26 -20.54
CA TYR A 102 -8.79 12.33 -21.31
C TYR A 102 -10.03 12.44 -20.42
N GLN A 103 -9.91 12.10 -19.14
CA GLN A 103 -10.99 12.22 -18.15
C GLN A 103 -10.69 13.35 -17.17
N ARG A 104 -11.60 14.33 -17.10
CA ARG A 104 -11.52 15.49 -16.21
C ARG A 104 -11.99 15.14 -14.79
N PHE A 105 -11.44 15.83 -13.79
CA PHE A 105 -12.00 15.91 -12.44
C PHE A 105 -12.94 17.10 -12.35
N ASP A 106 -14.18 16.85 -11.91
CA ASP A 106 -15.17 17.92 -11.71
C ASP A 106 -14.94 18.59 -10.34
N LEU A 107 -14.08 19.60 -10.30
CA LEU A 107 -13.72 20.29 -9.05
C LEU A 107 -14.81 21.25 -8.58
N GLU A 108 -15.67 21.75 -9.47
CA GLU A 108 -16.80 22.61 -9.11
C GLU A 108 -17.78 21.96 -8.10
N LYS A 109 -17.88 20.62 -8.07
CA LYS A 109 -18.86 19.89 -7.25
C LYS A 109 -18.72 20.10 -5.74
N CYS A 110 -17.57 20.57 -5.27
CA CYS A 110 -17.36 20.82 -3.83
C CYS A 110 -17.99 22.13 -3.34
N GLY A 111 -18.48 23.01 -4.22
CA GLY A 111 -19.11 24.28 -3.86
C GLY A 111 -18.14 25.41 -3.48
N GLU A 112 -16.83 25.11 -3.38
CA GLU A 112 -15.81 26.10 -3.03
C GLU A 112 -15.44 26.99 -4.23
N PRO A 113 -15.44 28.33 -4.08
CA PRO A 113 -15.13 29.25 -5.17
C PRO A 113 -13.70 29.07 -5.70
N ALA A 114 -12.74 28.75 -4.83
CA ALA A 114 -11.36 28.49 -5.22
C ALA A 114 -11.27 27.30 -6.20
N MET A 115 -12.01 26.23 -5.92
CA MET A 115 -12.02 25.03 -6.76
C MET A 115 -12.70 25.28 -8.11
N ARG A 116 -13.72 26.15 -8.15
CA ARG A 116 -14.36 26.61 -9.40
C ARG A 116 -13.40 27.42 -10.26
N ILE A 117 -12.63 28.34 -9.65
CA ILE A 117 -11.62 29.14 -10.35
C ILE A 117 -10.54 28.22 -10.94
N VAL A 118 -10.06 27.24 -10.16
CA VAL A 118 -9.09 26.25 -10.66
C VAL A 118 -9.68 25.47 -11.83
N ASP A 119 -10.94 25.02 -11.74
CA ASP A 119 -11.58 24.28 -12.83
C ASP A 119 -11.70 25.11 -14.11
N LEU A 120 -11.94 26.42 -14.00
CA LEU A 120 -12.04 27.33 -15.15
C LEU A 120 -10.67 27.64 -15.79
N ILE A 121 -9.63 27.88 -14.98
CA ILE A 121 -8.33 28.36 -15.46
C ILE A 121 -7.37 27.21 -15.78
N ALA A 122 -7.35 26.19 -14.93
CA ALA A 122 -6.40 25.07 -14.97
C ALA A 122 -7.15 23.74 -14.78
N PRO A 123 -7.90 23.27 -15.78
CA PRO A 123 -8.68 22.05 -15.67
C PRO A 123 -7.79 20.84 -15.39
N MET A 124 -8.13 20.09 -14.35
CA MET A 124 -7.36 18.93 -13.89
C MET A 124 -7.97 17.63 -14.44
N GLY A 125 -7.16 16.82 -15.11
CA GLY A 125 -7.54 15.48 -15.57
C GLY A 125 -6.82 14.34 -14.84
N LYS A 126 -7.31 13.11 -14.98
CA LYS A 126 -6.65 11.90 -14.45
C LYS A 126 -5.29 11.70 -15.11
N GLY A 127 -4.24 11.72 -14.29
CA GLY A 127 -2.85 11.66 -14.77
C GLY A 127 -2.20 13.03 -14.99
N THR A 128 -2.86 14.13 -14.64
CA THR A 128 -2.28 15.48 -14.73
C THR A 128 -1.12 15.63 -13.75
N ARG A 129 -0.04 16.26 -14.21
CA ARG A 129 1.14 16.61 -13.41
C ARG A 129 1.23 18.13 -13.31
N GLY A 130 0.46 18.69 -12.37
CA GLY A 130 0.43 20.13 -12.10
C GLY A 130 1.37 20.53 -10.95
N LEU A 131 1.77 21.79 -10.93
CA LEU A 131 2.53 22.40 -9.83
C LEU A 131 1.77 23.64 -9.36
N ILE A 132 1.55 23.75 -8.04
CA ILE A 132 0.99 24.96 -7.43
C ILE A 132 2.17 25.84 -7.02
N VAL A 133 2.27 27.02 -7.63
CA VAL A 133 3.29 28.01 -7.29
C VAL A 133 2.64 29.05 -6.38
N SER A 134 3.09 29.11 -5.12
CA SER A 134 2.64 30.10 -4.14
C SER A 134 3.86 30.78 -3.53
N PRO A 135 4.20 32.01 -3.96
CA PRO A 135 5.15 32.84 -3.23
C PRO A 135 4.66 33.07 -1.79
N PRO A 136 5.57 33.20 -0.81
CA PRO A 136 5.24 33.54 0.57
C PRO A 136 4.78 35.00 0.73
#